data_AF-A0A8J7B5B7-F1
#
_entry.id   AF-A0A8J7B5B7-F1
#
_cell.length_a   1.000
_cell.length_b   1.000
_cell.length_c   1.000
_cell.angle_alpha   90.00
_cell.angle_beta   90.00
_cell.angle_gamma   90.00
#
_symmetry.space_group_name_H-M   'P 1'
#
loop_
_entity.id
_entity.type
_entity.pdbx_description
1 polymer ?
#
loop_
_entity_poly.entity_id
_entity_poly.type
_entity_poly.pdbx_seq_one_letter_code
_entity_poly.pdbx_strand_id
1 'polypeptide(L)'
;MPVLLPGVEEIPEELIFLQEFHAVSFQDSIEDERALFSLEWGITQRKPTRQYGTSQASSNAYAAPPPHPEDDLSSERGIDYRNLRDLLKAGQWREADQETYRLMITTVGKKEEQRFDHKDLEEFPCEDLLTLDRLWVKYSQGKFGFSVQKRIYVETGNPLDGNYHIETWKAFCDRVGWRKEGKDLFYSRCNLKANPSLSPTGEFPAWRFYFVFDFPVLLGFFSRAKTCKL
;
A
#
# COMPACT_ATOMS: atom_id res chain seq x y z
N MET A 1 2.02 3.22 20.03
CA MET A 1 0.96 4.01 19.39
C MET A 1 0.74 5.26 20.23
N PRO A 2 1.34 6.40 19.84
CA PRO A 2 1.08 7.68 20.48
C PRO A 2 -0.39 8.07 20.32
N VAL A 3 -0.93 8.80 21.30
CA VAL A 3 -2.29 9.34 21.25
C VAL A 3 -2.21 10.85 21.41
N LEU A 4 -2.66 11.59 20.41
CA LEU A 4 -2.76 13.05 20.46
C LEU A 4 -4.17 13.41 20.92
N LEU A 5 -4.27 14.12 22.05
CA LEU A 5 -5.54 14.58 22.60
C LEU A 5 -5.98 15.88 21.89
N PRO A 6 -7.27 16.27 22.00
CA PRO A 6 -7.76 17.50 21.38
C PRO A 6 -6.88 18.70 21.74
N GLY A 7 -6.55 19.53 20.75
CA GLY A 7 -5.67 20.69 20.90
C GLY A 7 -4.16 20.38 20.82
N VAL A 8 -3.76 19.12 20.61
CA VAL A 8 -2.38 18.74 20.29
C VAL A 8 -2.30 18.39 18.81
N GLU A 9 -1.85 19.35 18.00
CA GLU A 9 -1.80 19.20 16.53
C GLU A 9 -0.63 18.33 16.07
N GLU A 10 0.47 18.31 16.84
CA GLU A 10 1.73 17.69 16.44
C GLU A 10 2.44 17.03 17.64
N ILE A 11 3.29 16.04 17.37
CA ILE A 11 4.17 15.45 18.39
C ILE A 11 5.24 16.48 18.73
N PRO A 12 5.40 16.89 20.02
CA PRO A 12 6.43 17.83 20.43
C PRO A 12 7.83 17.42 19.96
N GLU A 13 8.67 18.38 19.59
CA GLU A 13 10.04 18.12 19.07
C GLU A 13 10.89 17.29 20.04
N GLU A 14 10.68 17.45 21.35
CA GLU A 14 11.36 16.69 22.40
C GLU A 14 11.01 15.19 22.38
N LEU A 15 9.89 14.83 21.74
CA LEU A 15 9.37 13.47 21.60
C LEU A 15 9.44 12.99 20.15
N ILE A 16 10.37 13.51 19.35
CA ILE A 16 10.49 13.19 17.91
C ILE A 16 10.60 11.69 17.63
N PHE A 17 11.15 10.90 18.55
CA PHE A 17 11.19 9.43 18.44
C PHE A 17 9.79 8.79 18.40
N LEU A 18 8.76 9.46 18.90
CA LEU A 18 7.37 9.01 18.80
C LEU A 18 6.81 9.14 17.38
N GLN A 19 7.41 9.95 16.51
CA GLN A 19 7.03 10.03 15.09
C GLN A 19 7.33 8.73 14.32
N GLU A 20 8.16 7.84 14.89
CA GLU A 20 8.41 6.49 14.36
C GLU A 20 7.22 5.55 14.53
N PHE A 21 6.24 5.93 15.37
CA PHE A 21 5.05 5.14 15.65
C PHE A 21 3.80 5.82 15.08
N HIS A 22 2.86 5.01 14.58
CA HIS A 22 1.56 5.54 14.15
C HIS A 22 0.82 6.16 15.35
N ALA A 23 0.57 7.46 15.27
CA ALA A 23 -0.20 8.21 16.25
C ALA A 23 -1.69 8.21 15.91
N VAL A 24 -2.54 8.06 16.92
CA VAL A 24 -4.00 8.26 16.82
C VAL A 24 -4.31 9.65 17.35
N SER A 25 -4.93 10.50 16.53
CA SER A 25 -5.26 11.88 16.91
C SER A 25 -6.76 12.04 17.16
N PHE A 26 -7.09 12.62 18.31
CA PHE A 26 -8.45 13.01 18.74
C PHE A 26 -8.67 14.51 18.47
N GLN A 27 -8.28 14.97 17.28
CA GLN A 27 -8.08 16.37 16.89
C GLN A 27 -9.11 17.36 17.49
N ASP A 28 -10.41 17.07 17.35
CA ASP A 28 -11.49 17.96 17.81
C ASP A 28 -12.20 17.48 19.09
N SER A 29 -12.24 16.18 19.34
CA SER A 29 -12.95 15.58 20.48
C SER A 29 -12.39 14.21 20.83
N ILE A 30 -12.38 13.89 22.14
CA ILE A 30 -12.09 12.53 22.64
C ILE A 30 -13.17 11.51 22.25
N GLU A 31 -14.30 11.97 21.76
CA GLU A 31 -15.40 11.16 21.24
C GLU A 31 -15.30 10.92 19.72
N ASP A 32 -14.21 11.32 19.05
CA ASP A 32 -14.01 10.99 17.63
C ASP A 32 -14.02 9.47 17.46
N GLU A 33 -15.11 8.97 16.89
CA GLU A 33 -15.39 7.56 16.72
C GLU A 33 -14.36 6.86 15.82
N ARG A 34 -13.75 7.58 14.86
CA ARG A 34 -12.69 7.03 14.00
C ARG A 34 -11.39 6.91 14.77
N ALA A 35 -11.06 7.91 15.58
CA ALA A 35 -9.90 7.86 16.46
C ALA A 35 -10.06 6.76 17.52
N LEU A 36 -11.24 6.63 18.14
CA LEU A 36 -11.60 5.53 19.04
C LEU A 36 -11.50 4.17 18.35
N PHE A 37 -12.00 4.05 17.12
CA PHE A 37 -11.90 2.82 16.34
C PHE A 37 -10.45 2.42 16.08
N SER A 38 -9.63 3.33 15.58
CA SER A 38 -8.20 3.10 15.33
C SER A 38 -7.44 2.78 16.62
N LEU A 39 -7.78 3.46 17.73
CA LEU A 39 -7.21 3.20 19.05
C LEU A 39 -7.57 1.80 19.57
N GLU A 40 -8.85 1.44 19.56
CA GLU A 40 -9.32 0.13 20.02
C GLU A 40 -8.75 -0.99 19.16
N TRP A 41 -8.75 -0.82 17.84
CA TRP A 41 -8.17 -1.79 16.93
C TRP A 41 -6.66 -1.96 17.17
N GLY A 42 -5.92 -0.86 17.30
CA GLY A 42 -4.48 -0.88 17.52
C GLY A 42 -4.07 -1.48 18.88
N ILE A 43 -4.83 -1.23 19.95
CA ILE A 43 -4.54 -1.78 21.28
C ILE A 43 -4.92 -3.26 21.36
N THR A 44 -6.09 -3.62 20.82
CA THR A 44 -6.64 -4.98 20.99
C THR A 44 -6.15 -5.97 19.94
N GLN A 45 -5.54 -5.49 18.86
CA GLN A 45 -5.15 -6.29 17.69
C GLN A 45 -6.33 -7.05 17.06
N ARG A 46 -7.55 -6.60 17.33
CA ARG A 46 -8.81 -7.16 16.83
C ARG A 46 -9.65 -6.03 16.29
N LYS A 47 -10.22 -6.22 15.10
CA LYS A 47 -11.10 -5.21 14.51
C LYS A 47 -12.35 -5.07 15.39
N PRO A 48 -12.65 -3.86 15.93
CA PRO A 48 -13.85 -3.65 16.72
C PRO A 48 -15.10 -4.02 15.92
N THR A 49 -16.02 -4.77 16.54
CA THR A 49 -17.29 -5.19 15.95
C THR A 49 -18.43 -4.21 16.20
N ARG A 50 -18.21 -3.16 17.00
CA ARG A 50 -19.18 -2.09 17.18
C ARG A 50 -19.39 -1.35 15.85
N GLN A 51 -20.63 -1.37 15.36
CA GLN A 51 -21.07 -0.36 14.41
C GLN A 51 -21.12 0.96 15.18
N TYR A 52 -20.17 1.85 14.88
CA TYR A 52 -20.23 3.22 15.36
C TYR A 52 -21.45 3.85 14.70
N GLY A 53 -22.46 4.09 15.52
CA GLY A 53 -23.77 4.51 15.08
C GLY A 53 -23.68 5.95 14.62
N THR A 54 -24.03 6.21 13.37
CA THR A 54 -24.49 7.51 12.92
C THR A 54 -25.68 7.93 13.78
N SER A 55 -25.40 8.60 14.89
CA SER A 55 -26.42 9.22 15.72
C SER A 55 -26.97 10.44 14.98
N GLN A 56 -28.30 10.51 14.95
CA GLN A 56 -29.10 11.40 14.12
C GLN A 56 -28.78 12.88 14.40
N ALA A 57 -28.26 13.59 13.40
CA ALA A 57 -28.40 15.04 13.32
C ALA A 57 -29.81 15.39 12.82
N SER A 58 -30.63 15.97 13.69
CA SER A 58 -31.88 16.62 13.32
C SER A 58 -31.60 17.82 12.39
N SER A 59 -32.29 17.81 11.25
CA SER A 59 -32.56 18.88 10.30
C SER A 59 -31.71 20.16 10.41
N ASN A 60 -30.62 20.21 9.66
CA ASN A 60 -30.29 21.39 8.88
C ASN A 60 -29.64 20.92 7.58
N ALA A 61 -30.22 21.35 6.46
CA ALA A 61 -29.75 21.02 5.12
C ALA A 61 -28.41 21.71 4.83
N TYR A 62 -27.33 21.12 5.32
CA TYR A 62 -26.01 21.33 4.72
C TYR A 62 -25.92 20.36 3.55
N ALA A 63 -25.93 20.90 2.33
CA ALA A 63 -25.68 20.12 1.13
C ALA A 63 -24.40 19.30 1.35
N ALA A 64 -24.50 17.98 1.11
CA ALA A 64 -23.36 17.10 1.17
C ALA A 64 -22.20 17.73 0.35
N PRO A 65 -20.95 17.71 0.87
CA PRO A 65 -19.82 18.14 0.07
C PRO A 65 -19.86 17.39 -1.27
N PRO A 66 -19.57 18.09 -2.39
CA PRO A 66 -19.74 17.51 -3.72
C PRO A 66 -19.04 16.16 -3.79
N PRO A 67 -19.62 15.15 -4.46
CA PRO A 67 -19.01 13.84 -4.57
C PRO A 67 -17.59 14.03 -5.08
N HIS A 68 -16.61 13.73 -4.22
CA HIS A 68 -15.24 13.58 -4.68
C HIS A 68 -15.28 12.63 -5.88
N PRO A 69 -14.54 12.89 -6.97
CA PRO A 69 -14.56 12.01 -8.12
C PRO A 69 -14.31 10.59 -7.64
N GLU A 70 -15.31 9.72 -7.83
CA GLU A 70 -15.24 8.35 -7.32
C GLU A 70 -13.99 7.69 -7.87
N ASP A 71 -13.34 6.90 -7.01
CA ASP A 71 -12.19 6.12 -7.43
C ASP A 71 -12.65 5.11 -8.50
N ASP A 72 -11.92 5.04 -9.61
CA ASP A 72 -12.12 3.96 -10.57
C ASP A 72 -11.58 2.65 -9.97
N LEU A 73 -12.50 1.75 -9.65
CA LEU A 73 -12.23 0.43 -9.05
C LEU A 73 -12.50 -0.70 -10.05
N SER A 74 -12.30 -0.45 -11.34
CA SER A 74 -12.55 -1.42 -12.42
C SER A 74 -11.74 -2.71 -12.25
N SER A 75 -12.35 -3.83 -12.67
CA SER A 75 -11.76 -5.16 -12.60
C SER A 75 -12.29 -6.03 -13.74
N GLU A 76 -11.41 -6.76 -14.42
CA GLU A 76 -11.79 -7.78 -15.42
C GLU A 76 -12.28 -9.07 -14.74
N ARG A 77 -11.97 -9.25 -13.45
CA ARG A 77 -12.29 -10.45 -12.68
C ARG A 77 -13.32 -10.22 -11.56
N GLY A 78 -13.92 -9.03 -11.51
CA GLY A 78 -14.92 -8.68 -10.49
C GLY A 78 -14.34 -8.58 -9.08
N ILE A 79 -13.07 -8.21 -8.96
CA ILE A 79 -12.35 -8.06 -7.70
C ILE A 79 -12.79 -6.77 -7.00
N ASP A 80 -13.01 -6.86 -5.69
CA ASP A 80 -13.41 -5.73 -4.86
C ASP A 80 -12.19 -5.00 -4.28
N TYR A 81 -11.89 -3.83 -4.84
CA TYR A 81 -10.77 -2.98 -4.42
C TYR A 81 -11.11 -1.98 -3.31
N ARG A 82 -12.34 -1.97 -2.76
CA ARG A 82 -12.76 -0.96 -1.77
C ARG A 82 -11.92 -1.01 -0.49
N ASN A 83 -11.61 -2.20 0.01
CA ASN A 83 -10.79 -2.36 1.20
C ASN A 83 -9.38 -1.80 0.99
N LEU A 84 -8.74 -2.11 -0.15
CA LEU A 84 -7.43 -1.55 -0.50
C LEU A 84 -7.48 -0.01 -0.57
N ARG A 85 -8.47 0.54 -1.27
CA ARG A 85 -8.69 1.99 -1.37
C ARG A 85 -8.80 2.63 0.01
N ASP A 86 -9.56 2.04 0.92
CA ASP A 86 -9.80 2.61 2.24
C ASP A 86 -8.53 2.53 3.13
N LEU A 87 -7.76 1.44 3.06
CA LEU A 87 -6.45 1.32 3.72
C LEU A 87 -5.46 2.38 3.20
N LEU A 88 -5.41 2.59 1.88
CA LEU A 88 -4.54 3.58 1.26
C LEU A 88 -4.95 5.01 1.61
N LYS A 89 -6.25 5.32 1.60
CA LYS A 89 -6.80 6.60 2.08
C LYS A 89 -6.40 6.90 3.52
N ALA A 90 -6.40 5.88 4.37
CA ALA A 90 -6.05 5.98 5.79
C ALA A 90 -4.52 5.99 6.03
N GLY A 91 -3.68 5.85 4.99
CA GLY A 91 -2.23 5.78 5.15
C GLY A 91 -1.74 4.50 5.84
N GLN A 92 -2.55 3.43 5.83
CA GLN A 92 -2.21 2.13 6.41
C GLN A 92 -1.38 1.31 5.40
N TRP A 93 -0.15 1.77 5.12
CA TRP A 93 0.65 1.27 4.00
C TRP A 93 1.03 -0.20 4.11
N ARG A 94 1.31 -0.71 5.32
CA ARG A 94 1.70 -2.12 5.54
C ARG A 94 0.52 -3.06 5.33
N GLU A 95 -0.67 -2.62 5.72
CA GLU A 95 -1.94 -3.32 5.56
C GLU A 95 -2.39 -3.26 4.10
N ALA A 96 -2.27 -2.10 3.45
CA ALA A 96 -2.52 -1.95 2.02
C ALA A 96 -1.59 -2.86 1.19
N ASP A 97 -0.34 -3.02 1.60
CA ASP A 97 0.62 -3.95 0.98
C ASP A 97 0.22 -5.43 1.16
N GLN A 98 -0.31 -5.78 2.32
CA GLN A 98 -0.89 -7.11 2.57
C GLN A 98 -2.13 -7.35 1.72
N GLU A 99 -3.01 -6.37 1.65
CA GLU A 99 -4.23 -6.44 0.87
C GLU A 99 -3.94 -6.52 -0.62
N THR A 100 -2.96 -5.76 -1.12
CA THR A 100 -2.51 -5.82 -2.52
C THR A 100 -2.06 -7.23 -2.87
N TYR A 101 -1.27 -7.88 -2.01
CA TYR A 101 -0.85 -9.27 -2.19
C TYR A 101 -2.04 -10.23 -2.25
N ARG A 102 -2.97 -10.10 -1.30
CA ARG A 102 -4.19 -10.91 -1.24
C ARG A 102 -5.00 -10.79 -2.54
N LEU A 103 -5.23 -9.55 -2.96
CA LEU A 103 -5.99 -9.24 -4.16
C LEU A 103 -5.34 -9.86 -5.40
N MET A 104 -4.03 -9.67 -5.59
CA MET A 104 -3.31 -10.25 -6.73
C MET A 104 -3.46 -11.78 -6.81
N ILE A 105 -3.38 -12.49 -5.68
CA ILE A 105 -3.60 -13.94 -5.65
C ILE A 105 -5.04 -14.31 -6.01
N THR A 106 -6.02 -13.60 -5.45
CA THR A 106 -7.42 -13.88 -5.73
C THR A 106 -7.82 -13.55 -7.17
N THR A 107 -7.20 -12.55 -7.80
CA THR A 107 -7.44 -12.17 -9.20
C THR A 107 -7.14 -13.33 -10.15
N VAL A 108 -6.13 -14.15 -9.85
CA VAL A 108 -5.75 -15.32 -10.64
C VAL A 108 -6.50 -16.60 -10.21
N GLY A 109 -7.54 -16.46 -9.37
CA GLY A 109 -8.39 -17.57 -8.92
C GLY A 109 -7.75 -18.47 -7.88
N LYS A 110 -6.65 -18.03 -7.27
CA LYS A 110 -5.93 -18.76 -6.23
C LYS A 110 -6.37 -18.33 -4.83
N LYS A 111 -6.23 -19.23 -3.85
CA LYS A 111 -6.36 -18.94 -2.41
C LYS A 111 -5.06 -18.33 -1.88
N GLU A 112 -5.14 -17.55 -0.81
CA GLU A 112 -4.00 -16.81 -0.22
C GLU A 112 -2.80 -17.68 0.14
N GLU A 113 -3.02 -18.96 0.45
CA GLU A 113 -1.96 -19.91 0.81
C GLU A 113 -1.27 -20.52 -0.43
N GLN A 114 -1.84 -20.33 -1.62
CA GLN A 114 -1.28 -20.85 -2.86
C GLN A 114 -0.18 -19.92 -3.38
N ARG A 115 0.87 -20.54 -3.94
CA ARG A 115 1.97 -19.81 -4.56
C ARG A 115 1.47 -19.04 -5.79
N PHE A 116 1.75 -17.75 -5.80
CA PHE A 116 1.70 -16.93 -7.00
C PHE A 116 3.01 -17.13 -7.77
N ASP A 117 2.90 -17.60 -9.01
CA ASP A 117 4.02 -17.94 -9.88
C ASP A 117 4.10 -17.00 -11.10
N HIS A 118 5.11 -17.21 -11.94
CA HIS A 118 5.35 -16.34 -13.10
C HIS A 118 4.20 -16.39 -14.11
N LYS A 119 3.58 -17.56 -14.30
CA LYS A 119 2.52 -17.74 -15.30
C LYS A 119 1.26 -16.99 -14.90
N ASP A 120 0.95 -16.97 -13.61
CA ASP A 120 -0.12 -16.15 -13.06
C ASP A 120 0.06 -14.66 -13.43
N LEU A 121 1.31 -14.20 -13.49
CA LEU A 121 1.62 -12.82 -13.82
C LEU A 121 1.54 -12.53 -15.31
N GLU A 122 1.99 -13.48 -16.15
CA GLU A 122 1.89 -13.36 -17.61
C GLU A 122 0.43 -13.19 -18.06
N GLU A 123 -0.49 -13.84 -17.38
CA GLU A 123 -1.94 -13.81 -17.64
C GLU A 123 -2.70 -12.80 -16.77
N PHE A 124 -2.01 -12.04 -15.91
CA PHE A 124 -2.66 -11.13 -14.97
C PHE A 124 -3.46 -10.05 -15.72
N PRO A 125 -4.75 -9.83 -15.41
CA PRO A 125 -5.60 -8.90 -16.13
C PRO A 125 -5.08 -7.47 -16.05
N CYS A 126 -5.11 -6.74 -17.16
CA CYS A 126 -4.49 -5.42 -17.23
C CYS A 126 -5.30 -4.39 -16.46
N GLU A 127 -6.63 -4.45 -16.50
CA GLU A 127 -7.48 -3.52 -15.75
C GLU A 127 -7.24 -3.63 -14.25
N ASP A 128 -7.12 -4.87 -13.74
CA ASP A 128 -6.83 -5.13 -12.34
C ASP A 128 -5.45 -4.58 -11.93
N LEU A 129 -4.44 -4.73 -12.78
CA LEU A 129 -3.11 -4.17 -12.53
C LEU A 129 -3.12 -2.64 -12.54
N LEU A 130 -3.84 -2.04 -13.49
CA LEU A 130 -4.04 -0.59 -13.60
C LEU A 130 -4.79 -0.02 -12.39
N THR A 131 -5.82 -0.71 -11.90
CA THR A 131 -6.57 -0.30 -10.71
C THR A 131 -5.70 -0.33 -9.46
N LEU A 132 -4.94 -1.41 -9.25
CA LEU A 132 -3.97 -1.48 -8.15
C LEU A 132 -2.97 -0.30 -8.21
N ASP A 133 -2.33 -0.08 -9.36
CA ASP A 133 -1.36 1.00 -9.52
C ASP A 133 -1.96 2.39 -9.27
N ARG A 134 -3.12 2.66 -9.87
CA ARG A 134 -3.81 3.96 -9.76
C ARG A 134 -4.13 4.31 -8.32
N LEU A 135 -4.59 3.34 -7.53
CA LEU A 135 -4.89 3.54 -6.11
C LEU A 135 -3.60 3.87 -5.33
N TRP A 136 -2.54 3.10 -5.53
CA TRP A 136 -1.25 3.34 -4.87
C TRP A 136 -0.67 4.70 -5.22
N VAL A 137 -0.65 5.06 -6.51
CA VAL A 137 -0.16 6.35 -7.00
C VAL A 137 -0.98 7.50 -6.43
N LYS A 138 -2.32 7.42 -6.49
CA LYS A 138 -3.21 8.48 -6.03
C LYS A 138 -3.00 8.79 -4.55
N TYR A 139 -3.07 7.78 -3.69
CA TYR A 139 -3.05 8.00 -2.24
C TYR A 139 -1.65 8.27 -1.69
N SER A 140 -0.61 7.83 -2.38
CA SER A 140 0.78 8.14 -2.03
C SER A 140 1.32 9.42 -2.66
N GLN A 141 0.49 10.19 -3.38
CA GLN A 141 0.91 11.39 -4.13
C GLN A 141 2.06 11.10 -5.12
N GLY A 142 1.97 9.95 -5.81
CA GLY A 142 2.97 9.50 -6.79
C GLY A 142 4.25 8.95 -6.17
N LYS A 143 4.29 8.72 -4.85
CA LYS A 143 5.45 8.18 -4.15
C LYS A 143 5.60 6.67 -4.31
N PHE A 144 4.48 5.95 -4.33
CA PHE A 144 4.38 4.50 -4.40
C PHE A 144 3.52 4.08 -5.61
N GLY A 145 3.71 2.85 -6.06
CA GLY A 145 3.02 2.32 -7.23
C GLY A 145 3.95 1.44 -8.08
N PHE A 146 3.34 0.55 -8.84
CA PHE A 146 4.02 -0.31 -9.78
C PHE A 146 4.57 0.45 -10.99
N SER A 147 3.87 1.48 -11.48
CA SER A 147 4.36 2.38 -12.53
C SER A 147 5.57 3.18 -12.05
N VAL A 148 5.55 3.62 -10.79
CA VAL A 148 6.67 4.28 -10.11
C VAL A 148 7.87 3.33 -10.03
N GLN A 149 7.67 2.09 -9.58
CA GLN A 149 8.72 1.07 -9.56
C GLN A 149 9.26 0.76 -10.95
N LYS A 150 8.39 0.64 -11.97
CA LYS A 150 8.77 0.38 -13.37
C LYS A 150 9.66 1.49 -13.91
N ARG A 151 9.33 2.76 -13.64
CA ARG A 151 10.17 3.90 -14.01
C ARG A 151 11.55 3.77 -13.37
N ILE A 152 11.60 3.53 -12.06
CA ILE A 152 12.87 3.40 -11.32
C ILE A 152 13.68 2.22 -11.85
N TYR A 153 13.04 1.09 -12.15
CA TYR A 153 13.67 -0.11 -12.70
C TYR A 153 14.42 0.19 -14.00
N VAL A 154 13.79 0.96 -14.92
CA VAL A 154 14.42 1.41 -16.16
C VAL A 154 15.52 2.44 -15.89
N GLU A 155 15.29 3.41 -15.00
CA GLU A 155 16.28 4.44 -14.64
C GLU A 155 17.56 3.86 -14.02
N THR A 156 17.47 2.72 -13.33
CA THR A 156 18.65 2.00 -12.81
C THR A 156 19.27 1.05 -13.83
N GLY A 157 18.90 1.16 -15.11
CA GLY A 157 19.53 0.46 -16.23
C GLY A 157 19.01 -0.95 -16.48
N ASN A 158 17.89 -1.36 -15.88
CA ASN A 158 17.33 -2.68 -16.16
C ASN A 158 16.50 -2.68 -17.45
N PRO A 159 16.74 -3.63 -18.38
CA PRO A 159 15.92 -3.77 -19.56
C PRO A 159 14.55 -4.41 -19.24
N LEU A 160 13.55 -4.06 -20.05
CA LEU A 160 12.21 -4.66 -20.03
C LEU A 160 12.16 -5.88 -20.96
N ASP A 161 13.12 -6.79 -20.82
CA ASP A 161 13.32 -7.98 -21.66
C ASP A 161 12.91 -9.29 -20.97
N GLY A 162 12.51 -9.22 -19.70
CA GLY A 162 12.15 -10.40 -18.89
C GLY A 162 13.36 -11.19 -18.39
N ASN A 163 14.59 -10.67 -18.50
CA ASN A 163 15.80 -11.32 -18.03
C ASN A 163 16.33 -10.69 -16.74
N TYR A 164 16.99 -11.51 -15.92
CA TYR A 164 17.58 -11.08 -14.65
C TYR A 164 18.99 -10.50 -14.84
N HIS A 165 19.16 -9.26 -14.42
CA HIS A 165 20.42 -8.54 -14.46
C HIS A 165 20.83 -8.14 -13.04
N ILE A 166 21.67 -8.97 -12.40
CA ILE A 166 21.93 -8.90 -10.95
C ILE A 166 22.41 -7.54 -10.46
N GLU A 167 23.31 -6.86 -11.19
CA GLU A 167 23.88 -5.59 -10.72
C GLU A 167 22.90 -4.42 -10.85
N THR A 168 22.16 -4.34 -11.96
CA THR A 168 21.12 -3.32 -12.15
C THR A 168 19.90 -3.60 -11.27
N TRP A 169 19.63 -4.87 -10.94
CA TRP A 169 18.60 -5.26 -9.97
C TRP A 169 18.94 -4.79 -8.57
N LYS A 170 20.18 -5.02 -8.11
CA LYS A 170 20.66 -4.51 -6.82
C LYS A 170 20.51 -2.99 -6.74
N ALA A 171 20.89 -2.27 -7.81
CA ALA A 171 20.73 -0.82 -7.88
C ALA A 171 19.25 -0.39 -7.79
N PHE A 172 18.35 -1.11 -8.46
CA PHE A 172 16.91 -0.91 -8.31
C PHE A 172 16.46 -1.10 -6.85
N CYS A 173 16.81 -2.22 -6.24
CA CYS A 173 16.45 -2.54 -4.85
C CYS A 173 17.01 -1.51 -3.85
N ASP A 174 18.23 -1.04 -4.05
CA ASP A 174 18.81 0.05 -3.23
C ASP A 174 17.97 1.33 -3.38
N ARG A 175 17.52 1.65 -4.60
CA ARG A 175 16.77 2.88 -4.91
C ARG A 175 15.37 2.90 -4.30
N VAL A 176 14.69 1.76 -4.28
CA VAL A 176 13.34 1.61 -3.68
C VAL A 176 13.38 1.25 -2.19
N GLY A 177 14.56 1.04 -1.61
CA GLY A 177 14.69 0.75 -0.17
C GLY A 177 14.45 -0.71 0.21
N TRP A 178 14.66 -1.66 -0.70
CA TRP A 178 14.58 -3.10 -0.43
C TRP A 178 15.92 -3.73 -0.08
N ARG A 179 16.97 -2.92 0.08
CA ARG A 179 18.30 -3.32 0.56
C ARG A 179 18.79 -2.32 1.59
N LYS A 180 19.48 -2.81 2.63
CA LYS A 180 20.14 -1.97 3.65
C LYS A 180 21.56 -2.46 3.84
N GLU A 181 22.53 -1.56 3.71
CA GLU A 181 23.96 -1.88 3.88
C GLU A 181 24.43 -3.05 2.98
N GLY A 182 23.90 -3.12 1.75
CA GLY A 182 24.23 -4.17 0.79
C GLY A 182 23.61 -5.54 1.11
N LYS A 183 22.87 -5.67 2.22
CA LYS A 183 22.10 -6.87 2.57
C LYS A 183 20.67 -6.72 2.08
N ASP A 184 20.17 -7.80 1.51
CA ASP A 184 18.83 -7.82 0.99
C ASP A 184 17.80 -7.79 2.13
N LEU A 185 16.87 -6.83 2.08
CA LEU A 185 15.78 -6.71 3.05
C LEU A 185 14.63 -7.67 2.75
N PHE A 186 14.79 -8.58 1.77
CA PHE A 186 13.79 -9.58 1.42
C PHE A 186 13.24 -10.30 2.66
N TYR A 187 14.04 -10.44 3.73
CA TYR A 187 13.70 -11.19 4.93
C TYR A 187 12.83 -10.46 5.97
N SER A 188 12.59 -9.16 5.87
CA SER A 188 11.78 -8.49 6.90
C SER A 188 11.08 -7.22 6.43
N ARG A 189 9.74 -7.30 6.32
CA ARG A 189 8.85 -6.13 6.24
C ARG A 189 9.09 -5.14 7.39
N CYS A 190 9.66 -5.55 8.52
CA CYS A 190 9.92 -4.68 9.67
C CYS A 190 10.92 -3.55 9.36
N ASN A 191 11.68 -3.64 8.27
CA ASN A 191 12.64 -2.61 7.86
C ASN A 191 12.10 -1.59 6.85
N LEU A 192 10.93 -1.84 6.25
CA LEU A 192 10.27 -0.84 5.38
C LEU A 192 9.77 0.31 6.24
N LYS A 193 9.96 1.54 5.79
CA LYS A 193 9.57 2.72 6.58
C LYS A 193 8.06 2.92 6.60
N ALA A 194 7.38 2.58 5.49
CA ALA A 194 5.93 2.65 5.41
C ALA A 194 5.39 4.03 5.80
N ASN A 195 6.07 5.09 5.35
CA ASN A 195 5.73 6.48 5.58
C ASN A 195 6.20 7.30 4.37
N PRO A 196 5.30 7.86 3.54
CA PRO A 196 5.68 8.58 2.32
C PRO A 196 6.76 9.67 2.50
N SER A 197 6.83 10.31 3.66
CA SER A 197 7.80 11.37 3.96
C SER A 197 9.21 10.82 4.26
N LEU A 198 9.30 9.59 4.76
CA LEU A 198 10.57 8.97 5.16
C LEU A 198 11.02 7.87 4.18
N SER A 199 10.07 7.24 3.51
CA SER A 199 10.26 6.13 2.56
C SER A 199 10.97 6.58 1.28
N PRO A 200 11.84 5.74 0.72
CA PRO A 200 12.27 5.89 -0.67
C PRO A 200 11.08 5.84 -1.63
N THR A 201 11.21 6.50 -2.78
CA THR A 201 10.20 6.43 -3.83
C THR A 201 10.16 5.00 -4.38
N GLY A 202 8.96 4.44 -4.57
CA GLY A 202 8.77 3.06 -5.03
C GLY A 202 8.88 1.97 -3.96
N GLU A 203 9.04 2.31 -2.68
CA GLU A 203 9.13 1.32 -1.58
C GLU A 203 7.95 0.34 -1.56
N PHE A 204 6.75 0.82 -1.91
CA PHE A 204 5.53 0.02 -2.01
C PHE A 204 4.89 0.08 -3.41
N PRO A 205 4.10 -0.94 -3.80
CA PRO A 205 3.86 -2.20 -3.07
C PRO A 205 5.12 -3.08 -3.00
N ALA A 206 5.38 -3.69 -1.85
CA ALA A 206 6.51 -4.58 -1.64
C ALA A 206 6.13 -6.02 -1.99
N TRP A 207 6.75 -6.56 -3.03
CA TRP A 207 6.59 -7.94 -3.49
C TRP A 207 6.86 -8.91 -2.33
N ARG A 208 5.81 -9.57 -1.82
CA ARG A 208 5.88 -10.43 -0.62
C ARG A 208 6.84 -11.63 -0.82
N PHE A 209 7.36 -12.15 0.30
CA PHE A 209 8.28 -13.29 0.45
C PHE A 209 7.97 -14.55 -0.39
N TYR A 210 6.71 -14.79 -0.75
CA TYR A 210 6.32 -15.96 -1.56
C TYR A 210 6.59 -15.82 -3.06
N PHE A 211 6.88 -14.60 -3.54
CA PHE A 211 7.32 -14.34 -4.91
C PHE A 211 8.82 -14.61 -5.13
N VAL A 212 9.64 -14.47 -4.08
CA VAL A 212 11.11 -14.35 -4.21
C VAL A 212 11.81 -15.70 -4.41
N PHE A 213 11.13 -16.83 -4.11
CA PHE A 213 11.64 -18.16 -4.48
C PHE A 213 11.35 -18.54 -5.95
N ASP A 214 10.75 -17.65 -6.73
CA ASP A 214 10.79 -17.67 -8.20
C ASP A 214 11.32 -16.34 -8.70
N PHE A 215 12.64 -16.25 -8.90
CA PHE A 215 13.25 -15.19 -9.71
C PHE A 215 12.44 -14.88 -11.00
N PRO A 216 11.89 -15.87 -11.72
CA PRO A 216 11.01 -15.63 -12.87
C PRO A 216 9.84 -14.67 -12.63
N VAL A 217 9.14 -14.71 -11.48
CA VAL A 217 7.92 -13.89 -11.30
C VAL A 217 8.23 -12.40 -11.32
N LEU A 218 9.31 -11.99 -10.65
CA LEU A 218 9.73 -10.58 -10.59
C LEU A 218 10.18 -10.07 -11.95
N LEU A 219 10.79 -10.93 -12.79
CA LEU A 219 11.21 -10.58 -14.15
C LEU A 219 10.03 -10.44 -15.10
N GLY A 220 9.04 -11.33 -14.97
CA GLY A 220 7.81 -11.26 -15.74
C GLY A 220 6.98 -10.01 -15.42
N PHE A 221 7.11 -9.45 -14.22
CA PHE A 221 6.29 -8.31 -13.81
C PHE A 221 6.46 -7.09 -14.70
N PHE A 222 7.68 -6.57 -14.84
CA PHE A 222 7.87 -5.33 -15.59
C PHE A 222 7.67 -5.53 -17.09
N SER A 223 7.83 -6.77 -17.57
CA SER A 223 7.39 -7.17 -18.91
C SER A 223 5.85 -7.09 -19.03
N ARG A 224 5.09 -7.67 -18.09
CA ARG A 224 3.63 -7.58 -18.07
C ARG A 224 3.13 -6.14 -17.91
N ALA A 225 3.73 -5.35 -17.02
CA ALA A 225 3.43 -3.95 -16.83
C ALA A 225 3.70 -3.12 -18.10
N LYS A 226 4.68 -3.51 -18.92
CA LYS A 226 4.86 -2.93 -20.26
C LYS A 226 3.70 -3.31 -21.19
N THR A 227 3.33 -4.59 -21.25
CA THR A 227 2.23 -5.08 -22.08
C THR A 227 0.87 -4.45 -21.71
N CYS A 228 0.60 -4.28 -20.42
CA CYS A 228 -0.58 -3.61 -19.90
C CYS A 228 -0.54 -2.08 -19.98
N LYS A 229 0.53 -1.50 -20.56
CA LYS A 229 0.71 -0.05 -20.72
C LYS A 229 0.64 0.72 -19.40
N LEU A 230 1.16 0.09 -18.34
CA LEU A 230 1.44 0.74 -17.06
C LEU A 230 2.52 1.81 -17.18
#